data_AF-A0A7V9EXC1-F1
#
_entry.id   AF-A0A7V9EXC1-F1
#
_cell.length_a   1.000
_cell.length_b   1.000
_cell.length_c   1.000
_cell.angle_alpha   90.00
_cell.angle_beta   90.00
_cell.angle_gamma   90.00
#
_symmetry.space_group_name_H-M   'P 1'
#
loop_
_entity.id
_entity.type
_entity.pdbx_description
1 polymer ?
#
loop_
_entity_poly.entity_id
_entity_poly.type
_entity_poly.pdbx_seq_one_letter_code
_entity_poly.pdbx_strand_id
1 'polypeptide(L)'
;LLVPELSSTRRTATSLLAAGGGAAVALGSRQLWPVAPHAAADLRPAGATRHHRPAPEGERLTVVVNPSAGSAFGEGPLERLAEGLPDARLVELEEGDDLMAALSEAASEARAVGMVGGDGSLNAAAGIAHAQGLPLFAVPGGTLNHFARDIGLTSVDDAIAALAAGEVVAVDLAEIDGRPFLNTASFGAYVELVDTRERLEGRLGKWPAMIVALVRVLRRSCPTEVEIDGRTRRLWMIFVGNCTYHPHGFAPSWRTRLDDGRLDVRLLDASMPAARLRLVAAVLTGRLGRCRAYEEHQVSEVRVRRLDDDRRLARDGETFDGSAEFVISKCPEPLLVYAPHR
;
A
#
# COMPACT_ATOMS: atom_id res chain seq x y z
N LEU A 1 -3.51 66.65 -30.65
CA LEU A 1 -3.12 66.07 -31.95
C LEU A 1 -2.20 64.89 -31.69
N LEU A 2 -2.76 63.69 -31.84
CA LEU A 2 -2.14 62.39 -32.13
C LEU A 2 -0.68 62.13 -31.72
N VAL A 3 -0.50 61.22 -30.75
CA VAL A 3 0.63 60.27 -30.76
C VAL A 3 0.06 58.87 -30.47
N PRO A 4 0.34 57.82 -31.26
CA PRO A 4 -0.40 56.56 -31.25
C PRO A 4 0.24 55.45 -30.40
N GLU A 5 -0.59 54.45 -30.16
CA GLU A 5 -0.39 53.20 -29.43
C GLU A 5 0.80 52.35 -29.92
N LEU A 6 1.59 51.86 -28.97
CA LEU A 6 2.42 50.66 -29.13
C LEU A 6 2.14 49.72 -27.94
N SER A 7 1.06 48.94 -28.03
CA SER A 7 0.78 47.87 -27.08
C SER A 7 0.28 46.59 -27.78
N SER A 8 1.18 45.86 -28.45
CA SER A 8 0.81 44.49 -28.91
C SER A 8 1.93 43.45 -28.88
N THR A 9 3.18 43.80 -28.65
CA THR A 9 4.30 42.84 -28.78
C THR A 9 4.70 42.08 -27.52
N ARG A 10 4.01 42.26 -26.38
CA ARG A 10 4.35 41.57 -25.11
C ARG A 10 3.43 40.41 -24.73
N ARG A 11 2.33 40.16 -25.45
CA ARG A 11 1.39 39.06 -25.09
C ARG A 11 1.67 37.73 -25.78
N THR A 12 2.39 37.71 -26.91
CA THR A 12 2.69 36.46 -27.65
C THR A 12 3.94 35.72 -27.14
N ALA A 13 4.90 36.42 -26.54
CA ALA A 13 6.09 35.78 -25.96
C ALA A 13 5.78 35.02 -24.65
N THR A 14 4.81 35.49 -23.86
CA THR A 14 4.42 34.85 -22.60
C THR A 14 3.65 33.55 -22.81
N SER A 15 2.93 33.41 -23.93
CA SER A 15 2.13 32.22 -24.26
C SER A 15 2.99 31.03 -24.69
N LEU A 16 4.07 31.26 -25.44
CA LEU A 16 4.99 30.21 -25.89
C LEU A 16 5.92 29.72 -24.76
N LEU A 17 6.33 30.61 -23.84
CA LEU A 17 7.06 30.24 -22.62
C LEU A 17 6.18 29.46 -21.63
N ALA A 18 4.89 29.77 -21.54
CA ALA A 18 3.94 29.02 -20.69
C ALA A 18 3.63 27.62 -21.25
N ALA A 19 3.47 27.48 -22.57
CA ALA A 19 3.24 26.19 -23.21
C ALA A 19 4.50 25.29 -23.20
N GLY A 20 5.68 25.86 -23.47
CA GLY A 20 6.97 25.16 -23.37
C GLY A 20 7.33 24.78 -21.93
N GLY A 21 7.04 25.66 -20.96
CA GLY A 21 7.20 25.40 -19.53
C GLY A 21 6.26 24.30 -19.02
N GLY A 22 5.00 24.29 -19.46
CA GLY A 22 4.04 23.24 -19.10
C GLY A 22 4.45 21.86 -19.60
N ALA A 23 4.92 21.76 -20.85
CA ALA A 23 5.41 20.50 -21.42
C ALA A 23 6.73 20.04 -20.78
N ALA A 24 7.66 20.96 -20.47
CA ALA A 24 8.90 20.64 -19.78
C ALA A 24 8.68 20.24 -18.31
N VAL A 25 7.71 20.85 -17.62
CA VAL A 25 7.28 20.45 -16.27
C VAL A 25 6.55 19.10 -16.31
N ALA A 26 5.73 18.81 -17.33
CA ALA A 26 5.03 17.53 -17.49
C ALA A 26 5.98 16.38 -17.91
N LEU A 27 6.96 16.64 -18.77
CA LEU A 27 7.98 15.66 -19.16
C LEU A 27 9.01 15.48 -18.04
N GLY A 28 9.42 16.56 -17.38
CA GLY A 28 10.27 16.53 -16.20
C GLY A 28 9.60 15.81 -15.03
N SER A 29 8.29 16.01 -14.81
CA SER A 29 7.56 15.29 -13.76
C SER A 29 7.39 13.80 -14.06
N ARG A 30 7.28 13.40 -15.33
CA ARG A 30 7.24 11.99 -15.75
C ARG A 30 8.61 11.30 -15.69
N GLN A 31 9.71 12.02 -15.90
CA GLN A 31 11.07 11.50 -15.68
C GLN A 31 11.42 11.39 -14.19
N LEU A 32 10.89 12.31 -13.37
CA LEU A 32 11.13 12.33 -11.93
C LEU A 32 10.16 11.40 -11.17
N TRP A 33 8.97 11.13 -11.72
CA TRP A 33 8.00 10.15 -11.23
C TRP A 33 7.50 9.32 -12.40
N PRO A 34 7.88 8.04 -12.47
CA PRO A 34 7.23 7.13 -13.37
C PRO A 34 5.72 7.12 -13.09
N VAL A 35 4.92 7.12 -14.14
CA VAL A 35 3.49 6.87 -14.04
C VAL A 35 3.32 5.40 -13.66
N ALA A 36 2.47 5.12 -12.66
CA ALA A 36 2.15 3.74 -12.30
C ALA A 36 1.69 2.98 -13.55
N PRO A 37 2.32 1.84 -13.89
CA PRO A 37 1.77 0.98 -14.92
C PRO A 37 0.35 0.59 -14.50
N HIS A 38 -0.60 0.58 -15.43
CA HIS A 38 -1.98 0.18 -15.16
C HIS A 38 -2.13 -1.36 -15.07
N ALA A 39 -1.03 -2.08 -14.83
CA ALA A 39 -0.99 -3.54 -14.84
C ALA A 39 -0.85 -4.07 -13.40
N ALA A 40 -1.52 -5.18 -13.13
CA ALA A 40 -1.32 -5.98 -11.92
C ALA A 40 0.16 -6.40 -11.80
N ALA A 41 0.58 -6.73 -10.59
CA ALA A 41 1.89 -7.30 -10.35
C ALA A 41 2.03 -8.67 -11.04
N ASP A 42 3.26 -9.08 -11.34
CA ASP A 42 3.55 -10.44 -11.76
C ASP A 42 3.26 -11.39 -10.59
N LEU A 43 2.34 -12.34 -10.81
CA LEU A 43 1.92 -13.32 -9.82
C LEU A 43 2.46 -14.70 -10.19
N ARG A 44 2.94 -15.43 -9.18
CA ARG A 44 3.32 -16.82 -9.36
C ARG A 44 2.13 -17.73 -9.06
N PRO A 45 1.74 -18.62 -9.99
CA PRO A 45 0.78 -19.67 -9.69
C PRO A 45 1.26 -20.48 -8.49
N ALA A 46 0.36 -20.85 -7.58
CA ALA A 46 0.71 -21.60 -6.37
C ALA A 46 1.30 -23.00 -6.64
N GLY A 47 1.46 -23.39 -7.91
CA GLY A 47 1.88 -24.72 -8.34
C GLY A 47 0.82 -25.78 -8.02
N ALA A 48 0.94 -26.96 -8.62
CA ALA A 48 0.03 -28.09 -8.35
C ALA A 48 0.12 -28.64 -6.89
N THR A 49 0.90 -27.99 -6.02
CA THR A 49 1.32 -28.47 -4.70
C THR A 49 0.26 -28.35 -3.61
N ARG A 50 -0.82 -27.59 -3.84
CA ARG A 50 -2.05 -27.70 -3.04
C ARG A 50 -3.21 -27.79 -4.01
N HIS A 51 -3.76 -29.00 -4.19
CA HIS A 51 -4.98 -29.23 -4.97
C HIS A 51 -6.16 -28.52 -4.31
N HIS A 52 -6.25 -27.20 -4.50
CA HIS A 52 -7.46 -26.48 -4.17
C HIS A 52 -8.49 -26.86 -5.23
N ARG A 53 -9.55 -27.56 -4.81
CA ARG A 53 -10.65 -27.82 -5.73
C ARG A 53 -11.30 -26.47 -6.04
N PRO A 54 -11.52 -26.14 -7.32
CA PRO A 54 -12.34 -25.01 -7.69
C PRO A 54 -13.67 -25.09 -6.92
N ALA A 55 -14.15 -23.94 -6.46
CA ALA A 55 -15.47 -23.79 -5.83
C ALA A 55 -16.27 -22.82 -6.70
N PRO A 56 -16.61 -23.21 -7.95
CA PRO A 56 -17.12 -22.28 -8.95
C PRO A 56 -18.47 -21.68 -8.61
N GLU A 57 -19.24 -22.35 -7.75
CA GLU A 57 -20.53 -21.87 -7.27
C GLU A 57 -20.44 -21.35 -5.81
N GLY A 58 -19.26 -21.38 -5.20
CA GLY A 58 -19.02 -20.93 -3.83
C GLY A 58 -19.15 -22.02 -2.76
N GLU A 59 -18.99 -23.30 -3.12
CA GLU A 59 -19.21 -24.40 -2.18
C GLU A 59 -18.26 -24.34 -0.98
N ARG A 60 -18.85 -24.21 0.23
CA ARG A 60 -18.12 -24.00 1.49
C ARG A 60 -17.24 -22.75 1.49
N LEU A 61 -17.67 -21.70 0.81
CA LEU A 61 -17.13 -20.35 0.96
C LEU A 61 -18.06 -19.54 1.86
N THR A 62 -17.51 -18.96 2.92
CA THR A 62 -18.19 -17.91 3.68
C THR A 62 -17.52 -16.58 3.34
N VAL A 63 -18.30 -15.62 2.83
CA VAL A 63 -17.83 -14.29 2.48
C VAL A 63 -18.32 -13.30 3.51
N VAL A 64 -17.39 -12.74 4.29
CA VAL A 64 -17.69 -11.65 5.23
C VAL A 64 -17.68 -10.33 4.48
N VAL A 65 -18.69 -9.50 4.68
CA VAL A 65 -18.88 -8.23 3.99
C VAL A 65 -18.84 -7.11 5.01
N ASN A 66 -17.88 -6.19 4.85
CA ASN A 66 -17.78 -5.00 5.69
C ASN A 66 -18.30 -3.77 4.92
N PRO A 67 -19.58 -3.37 5.13
CA PRO A 67 -20.17 -2.24 4.41
C PRO A 67 -19.54 -0.89 4.79
N SER A 68 -18.89 -0.79 5.96
CA SER A 68 -18.23 0.43 6.42
C SER A 68 -16.88 0.70 5.74
N ALA A 69 -16.34 -0.25 4.97
CA ALA A 69 -15.00 -0.15 4.42
C ALA A 69 -14.86 0.78 3.19
N GLY A 70 -15.97 1.28 2.62
CA GLY A 70 -15.95 2.36 1.64
C GLY A 70 -17.14 2.39 0.68
N SER A 71 -17.38 3.57 0.09
CA SER A 71 -18.42 3.82 -0.91
C SER A 71 -17.96 3.55 -2.36
N ALA A 72 -16.82 2.88 -2.53
CA ALA A 72 -16.20 2.68 -3.85
C ALA A 72 -16.86 1.56 -4.67
N PHE A 73 -17.77 0.81 -4.03
CA PHE A 73 -18.71 -0.08 -4.69
C PHE A 73 -20.05 0.65 -4.79
N GLY A 74 -20.61 0.69 -6.00
CA GLY A 74 -21.98 1.17 -6.22
C GLY A 74 -23.00 0.26 -5.54
N GLU A 75 -24.28 0.44 -5.87
CA GLU A 75 -25.34 -0.51 -5.50
C GLU A 75 -25.03 -1.88 -6.16
N GLY A 76 -25.17 -2.99 -5.42
CA GLY A 76 -25.16 -4.33 -6.02
C GLY A 76 -24.05 -5.37 -5.69
N PRO A 77 -23.03 -5.15 -4.82
CA PRO A 77 -21.96 -6.15 -4.66
C PRO A 77 -22.45 -7.45 -4.02
N LEU A 78 -23.38 -7.37 -3.06
CA LEU A 78 -23.98 -8.53 -2.42
C LEU A 78 -24.87 -9.30 -3.39
N GLU A 79 -25.68 -8.58 -4.17
CA GLU A 79 -26.56 -9.15 -5.19
C GLU A 79 -25.73 -9.89 -6.25
N ARG A 80 -24.64 -9.28 -6.74
CA ARG A 80 -23.77 -9.92 -7.72
C ARG A 80 -22.99 -11.11 -7.16
N LEU A 81 -22.57 -11.05 -5.89
CA LEU A 81 -21.97 -12.20 -5.22
C LEU A 81 -22.99 -13.33 -5.04
N ALA A 82 -24.23 -13.02 -4.66
CA ALA A 82 -25.29 -14.01 -4.50
C ALA A 82 -25.69 -14.65 -5.84
N GLU A 83 -25.72 -13.87 -6.93
CA GLU A 83 -25.99 -14.37 -8.28
C GLU A 83 -24.85 -15.24 -8.82
N GLY A 84 -23.60 -14.83 -8.62
CA GLY A 84 -22.44 -15.54 -9.16
C GLY A 84 -21.92 -16.68 -8.29
N LEU A 85 -22.25 -16.70 -7.00
CA LEU A 85 -21.83 -17.70 -6.02
C LEU A 85 -23.04 -18.19 -5.19
N PRO A 86 -23.99 -18.92 -5.81
CA PRO A 86 -25.24 -19.30 -5.15
C PRO A 86 -25.07 -20.23 -3.95
N ASP A 87 -23.95 -20.96 -3.86
CA ASP A 87 -23.64 -21.88 -2.76
C ASP A 87 -22.76 -21.22 -1.67
N ALA A 88 -22.37 -19.96 -1.83
CA ALA A 88 -21.62 -19.21 -0.82
C ALA A 88 -22.53 -18.67 0.28
N ARG A 89 -22.05 -18.71 1.53
CA ARG A 89 -22.69 -18.03 2.65
C ARG A 89 -22.19 -16.59 2.72
N LEU A 90 -23.07 -15.62 2.53
CA LEU A 90 -22.75 -14.20 2.72
C LEU A 90 -23.08 -13.78 4.16
N VAL A 91 -22.13 -13.12 4.82
CA VAL A 91 -22.29 -12.58 6.19
C VAL A 91 -21.95 -11.10 6.15
N GLU A 92 -22.97 -10.25 6.19
CA GLU A 92 -22.80 -8.81 6.28
C GLU A 92 -22.61 -8.38 7.73
N LEU A 93 -21.59 -7.56 7.98
CA LEU A 93 -21.29 -7.03 9.31
C LEU A 93 -22.14 -5.80 9.61
N GLU A 94 -22.68 -5.76 10.83
CA GLU A 94 -23.38 -4.62 11.39
C GLU A 94 -22.44 -3.73 12.22
N GLU A 95 -22.92 -2.53 12.57
CA GLU A 95 -22.16 -1.62 13.42
C GLU A 95 -21.94 -2.24 14.81
N GLY A 96 -20.66 -2.41 15.18
CA GLY A 96 -20.26 -3.00 16.47
C GLY A 96 -19.89 -4.48 16.40
N ASP A 97 -20.06 -5.14 15.25
CA ASP A 97 -19.60 -6.51 15.06
C ASP A 97 -18.07 -6.61 15.11
N ASP A 98 -17.59 -7.74 15.64
CA ASP A 98 -16.17 -8.07 15.65
C ASP A 98 -15.79 -8.79 14.35
N LEU A 99 -15.14 -8.05 13.44
CA LEU A 99 -14.62 -8.56 12.17
C LEU A 99 -13.72 -9.80 12.36
N MET A 100 -12.87 -9.83 13.39
CA MET A 100 -11.96 -10.96 13.62
C MET A 100 -12.72 -12.20 14.05
N ALA A 101 -13.75 -12.04 14.88
CA ALA A 101 -14.63 -13.13 15.29
C ALA A 101 -15.40 -13.70 14.08
N ALA A 102 -16.00 -12.83 13.26
CA ALA A 102 -16.75 -13.23 12.07
C ALA A 102 -15.87 -13.97 11.05
N LEU A 103 -14.66 -13.47 10.78
CA LEU A 103 -13.71 -14.14 9.88
C LEU A 103 -13.21 -15.47 10.46
N SER A 104 -13.01 -15.56 11.77
CA SER A 104 -12.59 -16.81 12.42
C SER A 104 -13.69 -17.88 12.36
N GLU A 105 -14.95 -17.49 12.57
CA GLU A 105 -16.10 -18.37 12.38
C GLU A 105 -16.20 -18.81 10.91
N ALA A 106 -16.10 -17.86 9.98
CA ALA A 106 -16.14 -18.11 8.54
C ALA A 106 -15.06 -19.12 8.10
N ALA A 107 -13.88 -19.10 8.71
CA ALA A 107 -12.77 -19.99 8.36
C ALA A 107 -12.92 -21.43 8.88
N SER A 108 -13.71 -21.66 9.94
CA SER A 108 -13.71 -22.92 10.71
C SER A 108 -14.10 -24.18 9.91
N GLU A 109 -15.01 -24.05 8.93
CA GLU A 109 -15.45 -25.16 8.06
C GLU A 109 -15.30 -24.84 6.56
N ALA A 110 -14.67 -23.71 6.25
CA ALA A 110 -14.60 -23.22 4.88
C ALA A 110 -13.42 -23.79 4.10
N ARG A 111 -13.58 -23.79 2.78
CA ARG A 111 -12.49 -24.05 1.84
C ARG A 111 -11.67 -22.80 1.57
N ALA A 112 -12.20 -21.62 1.86
CA ALA A 112 -11.54 -20.35 1.62
C ALA A 112 -12.10 -19.29 2.57
N VAL A 113 -11.29 -18.29 2.89
CA VAL A 113 -11.74 -17.13 3.66
C VAL A 113 -12.18 -16.06 2.68
N GLY A 114 -13.47 -15.71 2.65
CA GLY A 114 -14.01 -14.67 1.80
C GLY A 114 -14.10 -13.32 2.50
N MET A 115 -13.67 -12.25 1.86
CA MET A 115 -13.79 -10.89 2.39
C MET A 115 -14.14 -9.87 1.31
N VAL A 116 -15.18 -9.08 1.56
CA VAL A 116 -15.50 -7.85 0.81
C VAL A 116 -15.16 -6.65 1.69
N GLY A 117 -14.16 -5.86 1.29
CA GLY A 117 -13.79 -4.67 2.04
C GLY A 117 -12.55 -3.94 1.54
N GLY A 118 -12.14 -2.92 2.28
CA GLY A 118 -10.91 -2.16 2.04
C GLY A 118 -9.66 -2.89 2.52
N ASP A 119 -8.50 -2.21 2.42
CA ASP A 119 -7.20 -2.81 2.72
C ASP A 119 -7.09 -3.37 4.15
N GLY A 120 -7.64 -2.68 5.16
CA GLY A 120 -7.65 -3.18 6.55
C GLY A 120 -8.45 -4.47 6.73
N SER A 121 -9.65 -4.53 6.14
CA SER A 121 -10.47 -5.74 6.13
C SER A 121 -9.80 -6.91 5.41
N LEU A 122 -9.21 -6.65 4.24
CA LEU A 122 -8.49 -7.66 3.49
C LEU A 122 -7.24 -8.14 4.24
N ASN A 123 -6.59 -7.24 4.98
CA ASN A 123 -5.46 -7.60 5.85
C ASN A 123 -5.87 -8.54 6.99
N ALA A 124 -6.98 -8.24 7.68
CA ALA A 124 -7.53 -9.10 8.72
C ALA A 124 -7.85 -10.51 8.18
N ALA A 125 -8.53 -10.57 7.03
CA ALA A 125 -8.85 -11.82 6.35
C ALA A 125 -7.60 -12.57 5.89
N ALA A 126 -6.58 -11.89 5.38
CA ALA A 126 -5.30 -12.47 4.99
C ALA A 126 -4.57 -13.11 6.19
N GLY A 127 -4.57 -12.45 7.34
CA GLY A 127 -3.98 -13.01 8.56
C GLY A 127 -4.64 -14.33 8.99
N ILE A 128 -5.97 -14.38 8.95
CA ILE A 128 -6.73 -15.59 9.28
C ILE A 128 -6.53 -16.68 8.22
N ALA A 129 -6.61 -16.32 6.93
CA ALA A 129 -6.39 -17.24 5.82
C ALA A 129 -4.99 -17.89 5.90
N HIS A 130 -3.96 -17.09 6.15
CA HIS A 130 -2.59 -17.56 6.34
C HIS A 130 -2.47 -18.50 7.55
N ALA A 131 -3.01 -18.10 8.71
CA ALA A 131 -2.96 -18.91 9.93
C ALA A 131 -3.67 -20.27 9.79
N GLN A 132 -4.74 -20.33 8.99
CA GLN A 132 -5.50 -21.56 8.72
C GLN A 132 -4.99 -22.33 7.49
N GLY A 133 -4.02 -21.78 6.75
CA GLY A 133 -3.53 -22.36 5.49
C GLY A 133 -4.59 -22.44 4.38
N LEU A 134 -5.60 -21.57 4.44
CA LEU A 134 -6.70 -21.45 3.48
C LEU A 134 -6.42 -20.35 2.45
N PRO A 135 -6.90 -20.47 1.20
CA PRO A 135 -6.85 -19.38 0.25
C PRO A 135 -7.81 -18.25 0.64
N LEU A 136 -7.38 -17.03 0.33
CA LEU A 136 -8.16 -15.82 0.45
C LEU A 136 -8.97 -15.59 -0.84
N PHE A 137 -10.27 -15.45 -0.70
CA PHE A 137 -11.16 -14.88 -1.72
C PHE A 137 -11.37 -13.40 -1.38
N ALA A 138 -10.61 -12.53 -2.06
CA ALA A 138 -10.63 -11.10 -1.82
C ALA A 138 -11.56 -10.41 -2.81
N VAL A 139 -12.45 -9.56 -2.33
CA VAL A 139 -13.25 -8.66 -3.15
C VAL A 139 -12.90 -7.24 -2.71
N PRO A 140 -12.40 -6.38 -3.62
CA PRO A 140 -12.18 -4.99 -3.28
C PRO A 140 -13.50 -4.37 -2.78
N GLY A 141 -13.43 -3.48 -1.81
CA GLY A 141 -14.61 -2.82 -1.21
C GLY A 141 -14.32 -1.41 -0.68
N GLY A 142 -13.05 -1.03 -0.57
CA GLY A 142 -12.62 0.26 -0.06
C GLY A 142 -12.19 1.26 -1.13
N THR A 143 -11.72 2.42 -0.69
CA THR A 143 -11.38 3.54 -1.58
C THR A 143 -10.09 3.32 -2.38
N LEU A 144 -9.07 2.71 -1.78
CA LEU A 144 -7.73 2.58 -2.40
C LEU A 144 -7.44 1.18 -2.92
N ASN A 145 -7.87 0.14 -2.19
CA ASN A 145 -7.75 -1.28 -2.53
C ASN A 145 -6.38 -1.65 -3.09
N HIS A 146 -5.31 -1.22 -2.41
CA HIS A 146 -3.94 -1.41 -2.86
C HIS A 146 -3.63 -2.87 -3.14
N PHE A 147 -3.97 -3.75 -2.19
CA PHE A 147 -3.70 -5.17 -2.33
C PHE A 147 -4.49 -5.80 -3.49
N ALA A 148 -5.81 -5.59 -3.51
CA ALA A 148 -6.68 -6.15 -4.55
C ALA A 148 -6.25 -5.71 -5.96
N ARG A 149 -5.85 -4.43 -6.12
CA ARG A 149 -5.34 -3.92 -7.39
C ARG A 149 -4.01 -4.56 -7.80
N ASP A 150 -3.11 -4.80 -6.85
CA ASP A 150 -1.83 -5.43 -7.13
C ASP A 150 -2.00 -6.89 -7.59
N ILE A 151 -3.02 -7.61 -7.10
CA ILE A 151 -3.38 -8.96 -7.59
C ILE A 151 -4.33 -8.95 -8.80
N GLY A 152 -4.66 -7.79 -9.35
CA GLY A 152 -5.49 -7.67 -10.54
C GLY A 152 -7.01 -7.79 -10.32
N LEU A 153 -7.48 -7.74 -9.07
CA LEU A 153 -8.90 -7.72 -8.72
C LEU A 153 -9.38 -6.27 -8.68
N THR A 154 -10.20 -5.90 -9.66
CA THR A 154 -10.75 -4.54 -9.79
C THR A 154 -12.25 -4.48 -9.62
N SER A 155 -12.92 -5.64 -9.65
CA SER A 155 -14.37 -5.78 -9.54
C SER A 155 -14.77 -7.09 -8.85
N VAL A 156 -16.06 -7.19 -8.48
CA VAL A 156 -16.67 -8.45 -7.99
C VAL A 156 -16.58 -9.55 -9.04
N ASP A 157 -16.79 -9.23 -10.32
CA ASP A 157 -16.73 -10.21 -11.41
C ASP A 157 -15.32 -10.80 -11.55
N ASP A 158 -14.27 -10.00 -11.39
CA ASP A 158 -12.89 -10.49 -11.44
C ASP A 158 -12.64 -11.55 -10.35
N ALA A 159 -13.16 -11.31 -9.14
CA ALA A 159 -13.02 -12.23 -8.02
C ALA A 159 -13.82 -13.53 -8.26
N ILE A 160 -15.07 -13.43 -8.69
CA ILE A 160 -15.92 -14.57 -9.03
C ILE A 160 -15.28 -15.41 -10.15
N ALA A 161 -14.78 -14.76 -11.21
CA ALA A 161 -14.11 -15.43 -12.31
C ALA A 161 -12.84 -16.16 -11.86
N ALA A 162 -12.02 -15.54 -11.01
CA ALA A 162 -10.81 -16.16 -10.46
C ALA A 162 -11.13 -17.40 -9.59
N LEU A 163 -12.18 -17.32 -8.78
CA LEU A 163 -12.67 -18.44 -7.98
C LEU A 163 -13.20 -19.59 -8.85
N ALA A 164 -13.98 -19.26 -9.89
CA ALA A 164 -14.53 -20.23 -10.83
C ALA A 164 -13.46 -20.94 -11.66
N ALA A 165 -12.42 -20.22 -12.05
CA ALA A 165 -11.24 -20.80 -12.70
C ALA A 165 -10.40 -21.66 -11.75
N GLY A 166 -10.57 -21.50 -10.42
CA GLY A 166 -9.74 -22.15 -9.42
C GLY A 166 -8.30 -21.67 -9.43
N GLU A 167 -8.06 -20.45 -9.92
CA GLU A 167 -6.73 -19.88 -10.09
C GLU A 167 -6.23 -19.31 -8.78
N VAL A 168 -5.36 -20.08 -8.12
CA VAL A 168 -4.73 -19.69 -6.87
C VAL A 168 -3.28 -19.29 -7.11
N VAL A 169 -2.93 -18.07 -6.68
CA VAL A 169 -1.57 -17.55 -6.69
C VAL A 169 -0.98 -17.57 -5.29
N ALA A 170 0.34 -17.63 -5.21
CA ALA A 170 1.08 -17.47 -3.96
C ALA A 170 1.63 -16.04 -3.90
N VAL A 171 1.29 -15.31 -2.83
CA VAL A 171 1.82 -13.98 -2.55
C VAL A 171 2.51 -13.97 -1.18
N ASP A 172 3.53 -13.15 -1.05
CA ASP A 172 4.23 -12.94 0.20
C ASP A 172 3.31 -12.25 1.21
N LEU A 173 3.35 -12.72 2.45
CA LEU A 173 2.85 -12.01 3.61
C LEU A 173 4.05 -11.59 4.44
N ALA A 174 4.03 -10.37 4.97
CA ALA A 174 5.04 -9.92 5.91
C ALA A 174 4.44 -9.81 7.30
N GLU A 175 5.28 -9.82 8.33
CA GLU A 175 4.84 -9.65 9.71
C GLU A 175 5.72 -8.65 10.45
N ILE A 176 5.11 -7.94 11.40
CA ILE A 176 5.78 -7.05 12.35
C ILE A 176 5.29 -7.43 13.74
N ASP A 177 6.21 -7.79 14.64
CA ASP A 177 5.86 -8.16 16.02
C ASP A 177 4.78 -9.28 16.07
N GLY A 178 4.92 -10.27 15.18
CA GLY A 178 3.97 -11.38 15.01
C GLY A 178 2.61 -11.02 14.38
N ARG A 179 2.46 -9.78 13.89
CA ARG A 179 1.21 -9.31 13.25
C ARG A 179 1.39 -9.22 11.74
N PRO A 180 0.58 -9.92 10.94
CA PRO A 180 0.71 -9.91 9.50
C PRO A 180 0.29 -8.57 8.87
N PHE A 181 0.96 -8.20 7.76
CA PHE A 181 0.64 -7.06 6.92
C PHE A 181 0.83 -7.38 5.43
N LEU A 182 -0.09 -6.89 4.60
CA LEU A 182 -0.13 -7.12 3.17
C LEU A 182 0.64 -6.05 2.40
N ASN A 183 0.58 -4.80 2.85
CA ASN A 183 1.10 -3.66 2.10
C ASN A 183 2.34 -3.09 2.78
N THR A 184 2.17 -2.45 3.94
CA THR A 184 3.24 -1.63 4.52
C THR A 184 3.20 -1.60 6.04
N ALA A 185 4.37 -1.62 6.67
CA ALA A 185 4.57 -1.26 8.06
C ALA A 185 5.42 0.01 8.16
N SER A 186 5.22 0.81 9.20
CA SER A 186 5.97 2.06 9.40
C SER A 186 5.95 2.52 10.86
N PHE A 187 6.90 3.37 11.22
CA PHE A 187 6.85 4.15 12.45
C PHE A 187 7.60 5.47 12.30
N GLY A 188 7.48 6.33 13.31
CA GLY A 188 7.89 7.72 13.24
C GLY A 188 6.89 8.55 12.45
N ALA A 189 7.37 9.58 11.75
CA ALA A 189 6.50 10.59 11.14
C ALA A 189 5.89 10.19 9.79
N TYR A 190 5.88 8.89 9.44
CA TYR A 190 5.31 8.42 8.18
C TYR A 190 3.79 8.65 8.08
N VAL A 191 3.05 8.33 9.15
CA VAL A 191 1.60 8.53 9.17
C VAL A 191 1.25 10.01 8.98
N GLU A 192 1.91 10.91 9.72
CA GLU A 192 1.72 12.37 9.56
C GLU A 192 2.05 12.83 8.13
N LEU A 193 3.08 12.23 7.51
CA LEU A 193 3.49 12.53 6.14
C LEU A 193 2.40 12.15 5.12
N VAL A 194 1.88 10.92 5.21
CA VAL A 194 0.84 10.41 4.31
C VAL A 194 -0.46 11.21 4.48
N ASP A 195 -0.95 11.38 5.71
CA ASP A 195 -2.17 12.13 6.01
C ASP A 195 -2.09 13.59 5.54
N THR A 196 -0.90 14.20 5.68
CA THR A 196 -0.70 15.59 5.23
C THR A 196 -0.64 15.66 3.72
N ARG A 197 -0.04 14.67 3.04
CA ARG A 197 -0.04 14.58 1.58
C ARG A 197 -1.46 14.49 1.06
N GLU A 198 -2.25 13.55 1.56
CA GLU A 198 -3.61 13.26 1.06
C GLU A 198 -4.55 14.47 1.19
N ARG A 199 -4.53 15.15 2.34
CA ARG A 199 -5.30 16.38 2.56
C ARG A 199 -4.92 17.51 1.61
N LEU A 200 -3.68 17.53 1.14
CA LEU A 200 -3.16 18.56 0.23
C LEU A 200 -3.28 18.16 -1.25
N GLU A 201 -3.34 16.86 -1.54
CA GLU A 201 -3.26 16.30 -2.89
C GLU A 201 -4.37 16.83 -3.79
N GLY A 202 -5.62 16.87 -3.31
CA GLY A 202 -6.75 17.39 -4.09
C GLY A 202 -6.63 18.88 -4.47
N ARG A 203 -5.81 19.66 -3.75
CA ARG A 203 -5.64 21.11 -3.99
C ARG A 203 -4.36 21.45 -4.73
N LEU A 204 -3.28 20.70 -4.47
CA LEU A 204 -1.92 21.04 -4.91
C LEU A 204 -1.39 20.05 -5.96
N GLY A 205 -2.09 18.95 -6.20
CA GLY A 205 -1.59 17.80 -6.94
C GLY A 205 -0.60 16.98 -6.10
N LYS A 206 -0.39 15.72 -6.50
CA LYS A 206 0.40 14.72 -5.76
C LYS A 206 1.80 15.21 -5.36
N TRP A 207 2.49 15.84 -6.30
CA TRP A 207 3.89 16.24 -6.12
C TRP A 207 4.11 17.46 -5.23
N PRO A 208 3.45 18.61 -5.46
CA PRO A 208 3.56 19.74 -4.55
C PRO A 208 3.00 19.42 -3.16
N ALA A 209 1.92 18.62 -3.07
CA ALA A 209 1.42 18.11 -1.80
C ALA A 209 2.50 17.33 -1.03
N MET A 210 3.25 16.48 -1.73
CA MET A 210 4.32 15.68 -1.15
C MET A 210 5.46 16.54 -0.59
N ILE A 211 5.93 17.53 -1.34
CA ILE A 211 7.00 18.44 -0.89
C ILE A 211 6.54 19.22 0.35
N VAL A 212 5.32 19.75 0.32
CA VAL A 212 4.77 20.52 1.45
C VAL A 212 4.60 19.63 2.69
N ALA A 213 4.09 18.41 2.51
CA ALA A 213 3.95 17.44 3.59
C ALA A 213 5.32 17.11 4.21
N LEU A 214 6.33 16.80 3.38
CA LEU A 214 7.70 16.53 3.84
C LEU A 214 8.27 17.71 4.63
N VAL A 215 8.16 18.94 4.12
CA VAL A 215 8.66 20.13 4.82
C VAL A 215 7.95 20.33 6.17
N ARG A 216 6.63 20.11 6.24
CA ARG A 216 5.86 20.23 7.48
C ARG A 216 6.29 19.19 8.51
N VAL A 217 6.37 17.93 8.09
CA VAL A 217 6.81 16.81 8.93
C VAL A 217 8.22 17.06 9.44
N LEU A 218 9.20 17.33 8.58
CA LEU A 218 10.58 17.57 9.01
C LEU A 218 10.71 18.76 9.98
N ARG A 219 9.84 19.77 9.88
CA ARG A 219 9.84 20.93 10.78
C ARG A 219 9.25 20.61 12.16
N ARG A 220 8.29 19.69 12.25
CA ARG A 220 7.56 19.38 13.50
C ARG A 220 8.09 18.15 14.21
N SER A 221 8.50 17.13 13.45
CA SER A 221 8.89 15.85 13.98
C SER A 221 10.31 15.89 14.54
N CYS A 222 10.46 15.31 15.72
CA CYS A 222 11.75 15.00 16.30
C CYS A 222 12.20 13.61 15.81
N PRO A 223 13.46 13.43 15.40
CA PRO A 223 13.97 12.10 15.09
C PRO A 223 13.88 11.19 16.32
N THR A 224 13.42 9.96 16.11
CA THR A 224 13.48 8.89 17.11
C THR A 224 14.85 8.20 17.07
N GLU A 225 15.33 7.75 18.22
CA GLU A 225 16.53 6.93 18.34
C GLU A 225 16.15 5.45 18.28
N VAL A 226 16.71 4.77 17.29
CA VAL A 226 16.47 3.34 17.06
C VAL A 226 17.77 2.63 16.78
N GLU A 227 17.83 1.35 17.10
CA GLU A 227 18.87 0.46 16.62
C GLU A 227 18.29 -0.45 15.54
N ILE A 228 18.91 -0.42 14.36
CA ILE A 228 18.55 -1.28 13.23
C ILE A 228 19.72 -2.20 12.96
N ASP A 229 19.49 -3.50 13.04
CA ASP A 229 20.50 -4.55 12.84
C ASP A 229 21.81 -4.27 13.61
N GLY A 230 21.67 -3.88 14.88
CA GLY A 230 22.79 -3.57 15.79
C GLY A 230 23.46 -2.20 15.58
N ARG A 231 22.92 -1.34 14.70
CA ARG A 231 23.44 0.02 14.49
C ARG A 231 22.46 1.06 14.99
N THR A 232 22.90 1.88 15.94
CA THR A 232 22.13 3.03 16.41
C THR A 232 22.02 4.11 15.32
N ARG A 233 20.80 4.62 15.12
CA ARG A 233 20.42 5.60 14.11
C ARG A 233 19.43 6.59 14.72
N ARG A 234 19.41 7.80 14.16
CA ARG A 234 18.33 8.77 14.42
C ARG A 234 17.47 8.87 13.19
N LEU A 235 16.20 8.49 13.27
CA LEU A 235 15.31 8.44 12.10
C LEU A 235 14.12 9.39 12.26
N TRP A 236 13.73 10.07 11.19
CA TRP A 236 12.42 10.71 11.14
C TRP A 236 11.29 9.72 10.90
N MET A 237 11.55 8.73 10.07
CA MET A 237 10.60 7.67 9.75
C MET A 237 11.33 6.49 9.12
N ILE A 238 10.67 5.34 9.23
CA ILE A 238 10.92 4.15 8.45
C ILE A 238 9.64 3.79 7.70
N PHE A 239 9.82 3.30 6.49
CA PHE A 239 8.80 2.63 5.71
C PHE A 239 9.30 1.22 5.40
N VAL A 240 8.46 0.22 5.61
CA VAL A 240 8.76 -1.17 5.25
C VAL A 240 7.62 -1.67 4.38
N GLY A 241 7.86 -1.79 3.08
CA GLY A 241 6.91 -2.38 2.14
C GLY A 241 7.03 -3.90 2.12
N ASN A 242 5.90 -4.60 2.04
CA ASN A 242 5.87 -6.01 1.69
C ASN A 242 6.05 -6.12 0.17
N CYS A 243 7.20 -6.65 -0.25
CA CYS A 243 7.71 -6.64 -1.64
C CYS A 243 8.24 -5.27 -2.08
N THR A 244 8.96 -5.26 -3.19
CA THR A 244 9.64 -4.09 -3.72
C THR A 244 8.63 -3.07 -4.27
N TYR A 245 8.59 -1.87 -3.68
CA TYR A 245 7.75 -0.80 -4.17
C TYR A 245 8.45 0.05 -5.22
N HIS A 246 7.63 0.61 -6.12
CA HIS A 246 8.04 1.56 -7.13
C HIS A 246 7.18 2.84 -7.06
N PRO A 247 7.74 3.99 -7.46
CA PRO A 247 9.13 4.16 -7.88
C PRO A 247 10.11 4.10 -6.71
N HIS A 248 11.39 3.88 -7.01
CA HIS A 248 12.48 4.10 -6.06
C HIS A 248 12.50 5.57 -5.62
N GLY A 249 12.96 5.84 -4.41
CA GLY A 249 12.95 7.19 -3.84
C GLY A 249 11.68 7.53 -3.06
N PHE A 250 11.16 8.74 -3.25
CA PHE A 250 10.10 9.28 -2.39
C PHE A 250 8.73 8.83 -2.91
N ALA A 251 7.80 8.52 -2.02
CA ALA A 251 6.46 8.02 -2.33
C ALA A 251 6.42 6.70 -3.15
N PRO A 252 6.85 5.58 -2.54
CA PRO A 252 6.48 4.25 -3.03
C PRO A 252 4.96 4.17 -3.27
N SER A 253 4.54 3.53 -4.36
CA SER A 253 3.11 3.53 -4.74
C SER A 253 2.57 2.27 -5.42
N TRP A 254 3.37 1.48 -6.12
CA TRP A 254 2.91 0.20 -6.70
C TRP A 254 3.98 -0.87 -6.58
N ARG A 255 3.60 -2.14 -6.73
CA ARG A 255 4.51 -3.29 -6.73
C ARG A 255 4.48 -3.96 -8.09
N THR A 256 5.63 -4.46 -8.52
CA THR A 256 5.74 -5.22 -9.78
C THR A 256 5.69 -6.72 -9.56
N ARG A 257 5.99 -7.19 -8.34
CA ARG A 257 5.90 -8.58 -7.92
C ARG A 257 5.35 -8.65 -6.51
N LEU A 258 4.62 -9.71 -6.21
CA LEU A 258 4.13 -10.00 -4.86
C LEU A 258 4.78 -11.23 -4.23
N ASP A 259 5.76 -11.85 -4.87
CA ASP A 259 6.42 -13.10 -4.45
C ASP A 259 7.96 -12.97 -4.42
N ASP A 260 8.48 -11.75 -4.21
CA ASP A 260 9.90 -11.46 -4.37
C ASP A 260 10.77 -11.85 -3.16
N GLY A 261 10.15 -12.28 -2.06
CA GLY A 261 10.80 -12.67 -0.81
C GLY A 261 11.49 -11.50 -0.09
N ARG A 262 11.17 -10.25 -0.44
CA ARG A 262 11.88 -9.05 0.05
C ARG A 262 10.95 -8.03 0.70
N LEU A 263 11.47 -7.38 1.73
CA LEU A 263 10.95 -6.18 2.34
C LEU A 263 11.65 -4.97 1.73
N ASP A 264 10.88 -3.95 1.37
CA ASP A 264 11.40 -2.67 0.90
C ASP A 264 11.53 -1.69 2.06
N VAL A 265 12.74 -1.60 2.62
CA VAL A 265 13.04 -0.76 3.77
C VAL A 265 13.57 0.59 3.32
N ARG A 266 12.82 1.66 3.61
CA ARG A 266 13.18 3.04 3.28
C ARG A 266 13.30 3.87 4.56
N LEU A 267 14.47 4.46 4.75
CA LEU A 267 14.83 5.21 5.95
C LEU A 267 15.01 6.69 5.63
N LEU A 268 14.47 7.56 6.48
CA LEU A 268 14.85 8.98 6.52
C LEU A 268 15.76 9.24 7.73
N ASP A 269 17.07 9.21 7.48
CA ASP A 269 18.12 9.34 8.49
C ASP A 269 18.42 10.81 8.83
N ALA A 270 18.33 11.13 10.12
CA ALA A 270 18.54 12.44 10.72
C ALA A 270 19.92 12.61 11.39
N SER A 271 20.79 11.61 11.32
CA SER A 271 22.13 11.59 11.93
C SER A 271 23.10 12.56 11.23
N MET A 272 22.76 13.00 10.02
CA MET A 272 23.62 13.84 9.19
C MET A 272 23.43 15.34 9.48
N PRO A 273 24.51 16.15 9.43
CA PRO A 273 24.40 17.61 9.51
C PRO A 273 23.51 18.18 8.40
N ALA A 274 22.64 19.12 8.77
CA ALA A 274 21.67 19.75 7.86
C ALA A 274 20.80 18.75 7.07
N ALA A 275 20.56 17.55 7.60
CA ALA A 275 19.82 16.49 6.92
C ALA A 275 18.45 16.94 6.37
N ARG A 276 17.73 17.82 7.09
CA ARG A 276 16.45 18.39 6.62
C ARG A 276 16.60 19.15 5.31
N LEU A 277 17.55 20.08 5.24
CA LEU A 277 17.79 20.90 4.05
C LEU A 277 18.24 20.01 2.89
N ARG A 278 19.14 19.05 3.16
CA ARG A 278 19.64 18.11 2.15
C ARG A 278 18.51 17.25 1.59
N LEU A 279 17.62 16.76 2.43
CA LEU A 279 16.49 15.93 2.03
C LEU A 279 15.49 16.72 1.16
N VAL A 280 15.09 17.92 1.60
CA VAL A 280 14.21 18.80 0.83
C VAL A 280 14.85 19.15 -0.53
N ALA A 281 16.13 19.53 -0.55
CA ALA A 281 16.86 19.82 -1.78
C ALA A 281 16.96 18.59 -2.71
N ALA A 282 17.16 17.40 -2.15
CA ALA A 282 17.25 16.17 -2.91
C ALA A 282 15.91 15.79 -3.57
N VAL A 283 14.79 15.97 -2.86
CA VAL A 283 13.44 15.78 -3.44
C VAL A 283 13.17 16.81 -4.54
N LEU A 284 13.45 18.10 -4.29
CA LEU A 284 13.24 19.17 -5.29
C LEU A 284 14.11 19.00 -6.55
N THR A 285 15.29 18.40 -6.41
CA THR A 285 16.21 18.17 -7.55
C THR A 285 16.07 16.78 -8.16
N GLY A 286 15.17 15.93 -7.66
CA GLY A 286 15.02 14.56 -8.14
C GLY A 286 16.19 13.63 -7.83
N ARG A 287 17.05 14.00 -6.89
CA ARG A 287 18.28 13.27 -6.55
C ARG A 287 18.18 12.55 -5.20
N LEU A 288 16.96 12.16 -4.81
CA LEU A 288 16.76 11.53 -3.51
C LEU A 288 17.58 10.25 -3.34
N GLY A 289 17.67 9.40 -4.37
CA GLY A 289 18.52 8.19 -4.33
C GLY A 289 20.02 8.44 -4.14
N ARG A 290 20.50 9.70 -4.25
CA ARG A 290 21.88 10.09 -3.94
C ARG A 290 22.02 10.80 -2.59
N CYS A 291 20.91 11.03 -1.90
CA CYS A 291 20.90 11.74 -0.62
C CYS A 291 21.28 10.77 0.49
N ARG A 292 22.37 11.04 1.21
CA ARG A 292 22.79 10.23 2.36
C ARG A 292 21.81 10.23 3.55
N ALA A 293 20.81 11.12 3.55
CA ALA A 293 19.73 11.14 4.53
C ALA A 293 18.55 10.23 4.11
N TYR A 294 18.64 9.60 2.94
CA TYR A 294 17.69 8.62 2.44
C TYR A 294 18.45 7.32 2.18
N GLU A 295 17.99 6.24 2.81
CA GLU A 295 18.49 4.90 2.53
C GLU A 295 17.34 4.04 2.04
N GLU A 296 17.63 3.16 1.08
CA GLU A 296 16.68 2.21 0.51
C GLU A 296 17.38 0.86 0.44
N HIS A 297 16.79 -0.16 1.05
CA HIS A 297 17.35 -1.50 1.17
C HIS A 297 16.28 -2.54 0.87
N GLN A 298 16.64 -3.59 0.13
CA GLN A 298 15.79 -4.77 -0.08
C GLN A 298 16.35 -5.95 0.70
N VAL A 299 15.69 -6.29 1.82
CA VAL A 299 16.14 -7.31 2.78
C VAL A 299 15.04 -8.32 3.04
N SER A 300 15.35 -9.52 3.54
CA SER A 300 14.33 -10.50 3.92
C SER A 300 13.80 -10.30 5.34
N GLU A 301 14.60 -9.65 6.19
CA GLU A 301 14.33 -9.41 7.61
C GLU A 301 15.01 -8.09 8.01
N VAL A 302 14.39 -7.36 8.94
CA VAL A 302 15.01 -6.23 9.63
C VAL A 302 14.69 -6.29 11.12
N ARG A 303 15.70 -6.14 11.97
CA ARG A 303 15.55 -6.10 13.43
C ARG A 303 15.61 -4.68 13.91
N VAL A 304 14.60 -4.28 14.68
CA VAL A 304 14.47 -2.92 15.18
C VAL A 304 14.32 -2.94 16.68
N ARG A 305 15.18 -2.17 17.36
CA ARG A 305 15.07 -1.89 18.79
C ARG A 305 14.87 -0.40 19.02
N ARG A 306 13.71 -0.03 19.55
CA ARG A 306 13.30 1.34 19.87
C ARG A 306 13.98 1.78 21.17
N LEU A 307 14.81 2.82 21.11
CA LEU A 307 15.55 3.34 22.27
C LEU A 307 14.77 4.42 23.03
N ASP A 308 13.64 4.86 22.48
CA ASP A 308 12.68 5.77 23.09
C ASP A 308 11.49 5.02 23.70
N ASP A 309 10.63 5.77 24.41
CA ASP A 309 9.40 5.24 25.01
C ASP A 309 8.21 5.21 24.04
N ASP A 310 8.35 5.78 22.84
CA ASP A 310 7.32 5.71 21.81
C ASP A 310 7.30 4.30 21.18
N ARG A 311 6.24 3.56 21.48
CA ARG A 311 6.03 2.19 20.98
C ARG A 311 5.03 2.13 19.83
N ARG A 312 4.60 3.27 19.32
CA ARG A 312 3.59 3.31 18.26
C ARG A 312 4.17 2.79 16.96
N LEU A 313 3.53 1.76 16.42
CA LEU A 313 3.77 1.18 15.11
C LEU A 313 2.51 1.32 14.28
N ALA A 314 2.68 1.34 12.96
CA ALA A 314 1.59 1.32 12.00
C ALA A 314 1.78 0.18 11.00
N ARG A 315 0.70 -0.51 10.66
CA ARG A 315 0.64 -1.53 9.60
C ARG A 315 -0.64 -1.37 8.81
N ASP A 316 -0.56 -1.41 7.48
CA ASP A 316 -1.70 -1.31 6.56
C ASP A 316 -2.72 -0.18 6.88
N GLY A 317 -2.24 0.94 7.47
CA GLY A 317 -3.06 2.08 7.87
C GLY A 317 -3.59 2.05 9.32
N GLU A 318 -3.46 0.92 10.03
CA GLU A 318 -3.84 0.77 11.43
C GLU A 318 -2.64 0.99 12.35
N THR A 319 -2.86 1.64 13.50
CA THR A 319 -1.82 1.85 14.52
C THR A 319 -2.01 0.93 15.71
N PHE A 320 -0.92 0.45 16.28
CA PHE A 320 -0.90 -0.36 17.50
C PHE A 320 0.36 -0.04 18.31
N ASP A 321 0.32 -0.36 19.60
CA ASP A 321 1.51 -0.30 20.45
C ASP A 321 2.25 -1.64 20.39
N GLY A 322 3.50 -1.59 19.93
CA GLY A 322 4.36 -2.77 19.78
C GLY A 322 5.35 -2.96 20.93
N SER A 323 6.18 -3.99 20.81
CA SER A 323 7.30 -4.22 21.71
C SER A 323 8.45 -3.22 21.52
N ALA A 324 9.36 -3.15 22.50
CA ALA A 324 10.56 -2.31 22.40
C ALA A 324 11.58 -2.84 21.39
N GLU A 325 11.58 -4.15 21.18
CA GLU A 325 12.42 -4.85 20.23
C GLU A 325 11.55 -5.80 19.43
N PHE A 326 11.51 -5.60 18.12
CA PHE A 326 10.70 -6.40 17.22
C PHE A 326 11.47 -6.70 15.93
N VAL A 327 11.01 -7.74 15.26
CA VAL A 327 11.49 -8.14 13.95
C VAL A 327 10.38 -7.88 12.94
N ILE A 328 10.78 -7.37 11.78
CA ILE A 328 9.93 -7.33 10.60
C ILE A 328 10.51 -8.32 9.60
N SER A 329 9.72 -9.31 9.19
CA SER A 329 10.18 -10.38 8.32
C SER A 329 9.07 -10.82 7.36
N LYS A 330 9.42 -11.68 6.41
CA LYS A 330 8.44 -12.41 5.59
C LYS A 330 7.93 -13.62 6.38
N CYS A 331 6.63 -13.87 6.30
CA CYS A 331 6.06 -15.11 6.80
C CYS A 331 6.67 -16.30 6.03
N PRO A 332 6.97 -17.43 6.69
CA PRO A 332 7.63 -18.57 6.03
C PRO A 332 6.80 -19.19 4.90
N GLU A 333 5.48 -19.26 5.08
CA GLU A 333 4.54 -19.76 4.08
C GLU A 333 3.90 -18.57 3.33
N PRO A 334 3.66 -18.70 2.02
CA PRO A 334 2.95 -17.67 1.28
C PRO A 334 1.47 -17.62 1.69
N LEU A 335 0.84 -16.47 1.47
CA LEU A 335 -0.61 -16.37 1.42
C LEU A 335 -1.10 -16.88 0.07
N LEU A 336 -2.09 -17.77 0.09
CA LEU A 336 -2.77 -18.24 -1.10
C LEU A 336 -3.95 -17.32 -1.39
N VAL A 337 -4.14 -16.93 -2.65
CA VAL A 337 -5.19 -15.98 -3.03
C VAL A 337 -5.80 -16.39 -4.36
N TYR A 338 -7.12 -16.30 -4.49
CA TYR A 338 -7.78 -16.38 -5.79
C TYR A 338 -7.51 -15.11 -6.57
N ALA A 339 -6.84 -15.21 -7.70
CA ALA A 339 -6.52 -14.08 -8.56
C ALA A 339 -6.49 -14.50 -10.04
N PRO A 340 -6.82 -13.60 -10.98
CA PRO A 340 -6.81 -13.92 -12.40
C PRO A 340 -5.40 -14.29 -12.87
N HIS A 341 -5.26 -15.39 -13.60
CA HIS A 341 -4.04 -15.77 -14.28
C HIS A 341 -3.86 -14.90 -15.53
N ARG A 342 -2.69 -14.29 -15.67
CA ARG A 342 -2.23 -13.67 -16.93
C ARG A 342 -1.08 -14.46 -17.51
#